data_AF-A0AAD9XUG8-F1
#
_entry.id   AF-A0AAD9XUG8-F1
#
_cell.length_a   1.000
_cell.length_b   1.000
_cell.length_c   1.000
_cell.angle_alpha   90.00
_cell.angle_beta   90.00
_cell.angle_gamma   90.00
#
_symmetry.space_group_name_H-M   'P 1'
#
loop_
_entity.id
_entity.type
_entity.pdbx_description
1 polymer ?
#
loop_
_entity_poly.entity_id
_entity_poly.type
_entity_poly.pdbx_seq_one_letter_code
_entity_poly.pdbx_strand_id
1 'polypeptide(L)'
;MSFEQVKAEVEEELERNFRLEFLNRFDDMIVFKQLNIPDLKDIVEIMINEVHERLKPKNIELIVTERFKEKLIKEGYNPSYGARSLKRSVRRFLVDNLAEKMLNGEFKEGGTITVDVDSVTVIQWVI
;
A
#
# COMPACT_ATOMS: atom_id res chain seq x y z
N MET A 1 8.41 12.75 19.51
CA MET A 1 8.08 14.17 19.29
C MET A 1 6.56 14.30 19.18
N SER A 2 5.98 15.32 19.80
CA SER A 2 4.56 15.65 19.60
C SER A 2 4.32 16.17 18.18
N PHE A 3 3.11 15.95 17.64
CA PHE A 3 2.71 16.54 16.35
C PHE A 3 2.86 18.06 16.34
N GLU A 4 2.57 18.72 17.46
CA GLU A 4 2.72 20.18 17.60
C GLU A 4 4.18 20.61 17.50
N GLN A 5 5.11 19.80 18.01
CA GLN A 5 6.55 20.09 17.92
C GLN A 5 7.05 19.95 16.47
N VAL A 6 6.63 18.89 15.77
CA VAL A 6 6.99 18.68 14.35
C VAL A 6 6.38 19.78 13.48
N LYS A 7 5.14 20.20 13.77
CA LYS A 7 4.48 21.30 13.05
C LYS A 7 5.25 22.61 13.23
N ALA A 8 5.60 22.97 14.47
CA ALA A 8 6.33 24.19 14.76
C ALA A 8 7.72 24.21 14.08
N GLU A 9 8.43 23.08 14.09
CA GLU A 9 9.75 22.95 13.43
C GLU A 9 9.64 23.09 11.90
N VAL A 10 8.59 22.52 11.29
CA VAL A 10 8.30 22.70 9.85
C VAL A 10 7.94 24.15 9.53
N GLU A 11 7.13 24.82 10.36
CA GLU A 11 6.78 26.23 10.19
C GLU A 11 8.02 27.14 10.28
N GLU A 12 8.91 26.90 11.24
CA GLU A 12 10.16 27.67 11.39
C GLU A 12 11.10 27.48 10.19
N GLU A 13 11.25 26.26 9.69
CA GLU A 13 12.04 25.99 8.48
C GLU A 13 11.44 26.66 7.23
N LEU A 14 10.10 26.74 7.13
CA LEU A 14 9.45 27.42 6.01
C LEU A 14 9.65 28.93 6.05
N GLU A 15 9.57 29.57 7.21
CA GLU A 15 9.86 31.00 7.36
C GLU A 15 11.33 31.33 7.06
N ARG A 16 12.25 30.41 7.34
CA ARG A 16 13.69 30.57 7.02
C ARG A 16 13.97 30.42 5.52
N ASN A 17 13.25 29.53 4.82
CA ASN A 17 13.52 29.20 3.41
C ASN A 17 12.65 29.98 2.41
N PHE A 18 11.48 30.48 2.82
CA PHE A 18 10.53 31.17 1.95
C PHE A 18 10.19 32.56 2.47
N ARG A 19 9.86 33.50 1.57
CA ARG A 19 9.42 34.84 1.94
C ARG A 19 7.98 34.82 2.44
N LEU A 20 7.68 35.66 3.44
CA LEU A 20 6.32 35.81 3.99
C LEU A 20 5.28 36.16 2.91
N GLU A 21 5.63 36.95 1.89
CA GLU A 21 4.73 37.27 0.77
C GLU A 21 4.29 36.04 -0.02
N PHE A 22 5.14 35.01 -0.11
CA PHE A 22 4.83 33.75 -0.76
C PHE A 22 3.97 32.86 0.15
N LEU A 23 4.31 32.78 1.43
CA LEU A 23 3.57 31.98 2.40
C LEU A 23 2.14 32.51 2.59
N ASN A 24 1.95 33.83 2.61
CA ASN A 24 0.66 34.49 2.72
C ASN A 24 -0.26 34.29 1.49
N ARG A 25 0.17 33.58 0.45
CA ARG A 25 -0.69 33.19 -0.70
C ARG A 25 -1.38 31.85 -0.52
N PHE A 26 -1.09 31.12 0.53
CA PHE A 26 -1.74 29.87 0.87
C PHE A 26 -2.71 30.11 2.02
N ASP A 27 -3.96 29.69 1.85
CA ASP A 27 -4.99 29.83 2.89
C ASP A 27 -4.67 28.95 4.10
N ASP A 28 -4.17 27.73 3.86
CA ASP A 28 -3.88 26.74 4.89
C ASP A 28 -2.65 25.88 4.55
N MET A 29 -1.95 25.46 5.61
CA MET A 29 -0.81 24.54 5.53
C MET A 29 -1.15 23.21 6.21
N ILE A 30 -1.02 22.12 5.46
CA ILE A 30 -1.32 20.76 5.94
C ILE A 30 -0.02 20.00 6.18
N VAL A 31 0.27 19.71 7.46
CA VAL A 31 1.42 18.89 7.86
C VAL A 31 0.99 17.43 8.01
N PHE A 32 1.63 16.55 7.26
CA PHE A 32 1.39 15.11 7.33
C PHE A 32 2.22 14.46 8.44
N LYS A 33 1.59 13.56 9.19
CA LYS A 33 2.28 12.72 10.17
C LYS A 33 3.08 11.63 9.45
N GLN A 34 4.18 11.21 10.06
CA GLN A 34 4.87 10.01 9.61
C GLN A 34 3.98 8.78 9.80
N LEU A 35 4.05 7.86 8.84
CA LEU A 35 3.28 6.62 8.88
C LEU A 35 3.86 5.69 9.95
N ASN A 36 2.99 5.18 10.82
CA ASN A 36 3.31 4.11 11.75
C ASN A 36 2.96 2.74 11.13
N ILE A 37 3.33 1.65 11.82
CA ILE A 37 3.07 0.27 11.33
C ILE A 37 1.57 0.00 11.13
N PRO A 38 0.67 0.35 12.07
CA PRO A 38 -0.77 0.29 11.84
C PRO A 38 -1.23 1.02 10.56
N ASP A 39 -0.79 2.27 10.34
CA ASP A 39 -1.16 3.03 9.14
C ASP A 39 -0.71 2.30 7.87
N LEU A 40 0.48 1.69 7.91
CA LEU A 40 1.00 0.90 6.79
C LEU A 40 0.16 -0.35 6.53
N LYS A 41 -0.34 -1.03 7.57
CA LYS A 41 -1.26 -2.18 7.42
C LYS A 41 -2.55 -1.75 6.73
N ASP A 42 -3.14 -0.64 7.14
CA ASP A 42 -4.37 -0.11 6.52
C ASP A 42 -4.14 0.26 5.05
N ILE A 43 -2.99 0.86 4.74
CA ILE A 43 -2.64 1.19 3.36
C ILE A 43 -2.46 -0.08 2.51
N VAL A 44 -1.80 -1.12 3.03
CA VAL A 44 -1.69 -2.41 2.33
C VAL A 44 -3.07 -3.01 2.08
N GLU A 45 -3.97 -2.95 3.06
CA GLU A 45 -5.33 -3.46 2.94
C GLU A 45 -6.11 -2.76 1.83
N ILE A 46 -6.04 -1.42 1.76
CA ILE A 46 -6.65 -0.63 0.69
C ILE A 46 -6.11 -1.09 -0.67
N MET A 47 -4.79 -1.27 -0.80
CA MET A 47 -4.18 -1.70 -2.06
C MET A 47 -4.57 -3.12 -2.46
N ILE A 48 -4.70 -4.04 -1.51
CA ILE A 48 -5.17 -5.41 -1.77
C ILE A 48 -6.63 -5.38 -2.22
N ASN A 49 -7.46 -4.58 -1.58
CA ASN A 49 -8.86 -4.40 -1.96
C ASN A 49 -9.01 -3.84 -3.38
N GLU A 50 -8.15 -2.91 -3.80
CA GLU A 50 -8.11 -2.47 -5.21
C GLU A 50 -7.83 -3.61 -6.20
N VAL A 51 -6.98 -4.58 -5.82
CA VAL A 51 -6.71 -5.78 -6.64
C VAL A 51 -7.91 -6.71 -6.62
N HIS A 52 -8.52 -6.91 -5.45
CA HIS A 52 -9.72 -7.72 -5.28
C HIS A 52 -10.89 -7.21 -6.16
N GLU A 53 -11.15 -5.89 -6.17
CA GLU A 53 -12.20 -5.30 -7.02
C GLU A 53 -11.96 -5.51 -8.52
N ARG A 54 -10.70 -5.63 -8.95
CA ARG A 54 -10.36 -5.94 -10.35
C ARG A 54 -10.56 -7.41 -10.70
N LEU A 55 -10.52 -8.30 -9.71
CA LEU A 55 -10.71 -9.75 -9.88
C LEU A 55 -12.18 -10.17 -9.77
N LYS A 56 -13.01 -9.39 -9.04
CA LYS A 56 -14.46 -9.62 -8.92
C LYS A 56 -15.19 -9.90 -10.25
N PRO A 57 -14.98 -9.14 -11.34
CA PRO A 57 -15.66 -9.40 -12.62
C PRO A 57 -15.32 -10.76 -13.25
N LYS A 58 -14.20 -11.38 -12.86
CA LYS A 58 -13.78 -12.71 -13.29
C LYS A 58 -14.28 -13.82 -12.35
N ASN A 59 -15.11 -13.46 -11.37
CA ASN A 59 -15.58 -14.34 -10.31
C ASN A 59 -14.42 -14.99 -9.53
N ILE A 60 -13.32 -14.25 -9.37
CA ILE A 60 -12.14 -14.72 -8.64
C ILE A 60 -12.10 -14.05 -7.27
N GLU A 61 -12.05 -14.85 -6.22
CA GLU A 61 -11.86 -14.39 -4.85
C GLU A 61 -10.36 -14.35 -4.52
N LEU A 62 -9.89 -13.28 -3.88
CA LEU A 62 -8.49 -13.13 -3.47
C LEU A 62 -8.40 -13.10 -1.94
N ILE A 63 -7.71 -14.08 -1.37
CA ILE A 63 -7.40 -14.19 0.06
C ILE A 63 -5.91 -13.92 0.24
N VAL A 64 -5.57 -12.91 1.03
CA VAL A 64 -4.17 -12.57 1.35
C VAL A 64 -3.92 -12.79 2.83
N THR A 65 -2.92 -13.61 3.17
CA THR A 65 -2.59 -13.89 4.57
C THR A 65 -1.99 -12.68 5.28
N GLU A 66 -2.18 -12.60 6.60
CA GLU A 66 -1.59 -11.54 7.42
C GLU A 66 -0.05 -11.56 7.33
N ARG A 67 0.55 -12.77 7.29
CA ARG A 67 2.00 -12.93 7.11
C ARG A 67 2.49 -12.28 5.82
N PHE A 68 1.72 -12.38 4.73
CA PHE A 68 2.07 -11.76 3.46
C PHE A 68 1.98 -10.23 3.53
N LYS A 69 0.94 -9.69 4.20
CA LYS A 69 0.82 -8.24 4.44
C LYS A 69 2.01 -7.71 5.24
N GLU A 70 2.43 -8.43 6.28
CA GLU A 70 3.61 -8.06 7.07
C GLU A 70 4.91 -8.08 6.26
N LYS A 71 5.08 -9.07 5.37
CA LYS A 71 6.21 -9.11 4.44
C LYS A 71 6.21 -7.92 3.49
N LEU A 72 5.05 -7.55 2.94
CA LEU A 72 4.91 -6.37 2.06
C LEU A 72 5.34 -5.09 2.76
N ILE A 73 4.97 -4.92 4.03
CA ILE A 73 5.37 -3.75 4.83
C ILE A 73 6.88 -3.78 5.09
N LYS A 74 7.42 -4.94 5.51
CA LYS A 74 8.85 -5.07 5.83
C LYS A 74 9.76 -4.84 4.63
N GLU A 75 9.38 -5.32 3.44
CA GLU A 75 10.18 -5.18 2.22
C GLU A 75 9.85 -3.91 1.42
N GLY A 76 8.64 -3.36 1.58
CA GLY A 76 8.14 -2.24 0.79
C GLY A 76 8.16 -0.89 1.48
N TYR A 77 8.24 -0.82 2.81
CA TYR A 77 8.28 0.47 3.49
C TYR A 77 9.69 1.06 3.51
N ASN A 78 9.80 2.29 3.03
CA ASN A 78 10.99 3.11 3.20
C ASN A 78 10.56 4.49 3.71
N PRO A 79 10.98 4.90 4.93
CA PRO A 79 10.59 6.19 5.52
C PRO A 79 10.88 7.40 4.62
N SER A 80 12.01 7.38 3.89
CA SER A 80 12.42 8.48 3.00
C SER A 80 11.53 8.63 1.75
N TYR A 81 10.84 7.56 1.36
CA TYR A 81 9.96 7.52 0.19
C TYR A 81 8.47 7.34 0.54
N GLY A 82 8.16 7.22 1.83
CA GLY A 82 6.81 6.96 2.35
C GLY A 82 6.17 5.69 1.79
N ALA A 83 4.83 5.67 1.74
CA ALA A 83 4.06 4.55 1.20
C ALA A 83 4.20 4.33 -0.32
N ARG A 84 4.93 5.18 -1.06
CA ARG A 84 5.12 4.99 -2.51
C ARG A 84 5.90 3.72 -2.80
N SER A 85 6.91 3.43 -1.99
CA SER A 85 7.68 2.19 -2.07
C SER A 85 6.80 0.96 -1.79
N LEU A 86 5.82 1.10 -0.90
CA LEU A 86 4.86 0.05 -0.55
C LEU A 86 3.99 -0.33 -1.75
N LYS A 87 3.48 0.67 -2.48
CA LYS A 87 2.72 0.45 -3.72
C LYS A 87 3.52 -0.36 -4.75
N ARG A 88 4.82 -0.08 -4.86
CA ARG A 88 5.71 -0.80 -5.78
C ARG A 88 5.90 -2.27 -5.34
N SER A 89 6.03 -2.52 -4.05
CA SER A 89 6.12 -3.89 -3.51
C SER A 89 4.83 -4.66 -3.70
N VAL A 90 3.66 -4.07 -3.42
CA VAL A 90 2.36 -4.71 -3.70
C VAL A 90 2.25 -5.07 -5.17
N ARG A 91 2.59 -4.15 -6.08
CA ARG A 91 2.57 -4.46 -7.53
C ARG A 91 3.47 -5.65 -7.86
N ARG A 92 4.73 -5.61 -7.44
CA ARG A 92 5.72 -6.64 -7.78
C ARG A 92 5.37 -8.01 -7.19
N PHE A 93 5.00 -8.06 -5.90
CA PHE A 93 4.82 -9.32 -5.19
C PHE A 93 3.41 -9.88 -5.32
N LEU A 94 2.40 -9.04 -5.52
CA LEU A 94 1.01 -9.48 -5.66
C LEU A 94 0.58 -9.42 -7.13
N VAL A 95 0.51 -8.23 -7.72
CA VAL A 95 -0.13 -8.03 -9.04
C VAL A 95 0.63 -8.75 -10.15
N ASP A 96 1.95 -8.59 -10.22
CA ASP A 96 2.76 -9.15 -11.31
C ASP A 96 2.77 -10.69 -11.23
N ASN A 97 2.91 -11.27 -10.03
CA ASN A 97 2.82 -12.72 -9.81
C ASN A 97 1.43 -13.29 -10.15
N LEU A 98 0.36 -12.58 -9.77
CA LEU A 98 -1.00 -12.99 -10.15
C LEU A 98 -1.18 -12.92 -11.66
N ALA A 99 -0.72 -11.85 -12.31
CA ALA A 99 -0.84 -11.70 -13.76
C ALA A 99 -0.10 -12.82 -14.52
N GLU A 100 1.12 -13.16 -14.10
CA GLU A 100 1.90 -14.25 -14.69
C GLU A 100 1.18 -15.59 -14.59
N LYS A 101 0.70 -15.94 -13.40
CA LYS A 101 -0.07 -17.18 -13.17
C LYS A 101 -1.40 -17.20 -13.92
N MET A 102 -2.06 -16.05 -14.09
CA MET A 102 -3.26 -15.93 -14.93
C MET A 102 -2.94 -16.17 -16.40
N LEU A 103 -1.81 -15.66 -16.90
CA LEU A 103 -1.36 -15.87 -18.28
C LEU A 103 -0.98 -17.34 -18.54
N ASN A 104 -0.40 -18.01 -17.53
CA ASN A 104 -0.07 -19.44 -17.60
C ASN A 104 -1.31 -20.36 -17.53
N GLY A 105 -2.50 -19.80 -17.32
CA GLY A 105 -3.74 -20.58 -17.20
C GLY A 105 -3.85 -21.36 -15.87
N GLU A 106 -3.06 -21.01 -14.86
CA GLU A 106 -3.08 -21.66 -13.54
C GLU A 106 -4.37 -21.32 -12.76
N PHE A 107 -5.07 -20.25 -13.15
CA PHE A 107 -6.34 -19.83 -12.55
C PHE A 107 -7.49 -20.04 -13.51
N LYS A 108 -8.58 -20.66 -13.00
CA LYS A 108 -9.86 -20.71 -13.71
C LYS A 108 -10.81 -19.67 -13.12
N GLU A 109 -11.72 -19.17 -13.95
CA GLU A 109 -12.82 -18.32 -13.51
C GLU A 109 -13.65 -19.05 -12.44
N GLY A 110 -14.11 -18.31 -11.42
CA GLY A 110 -14.85 -18.89 -10.30
C GLY A 110 -14.00 -19.44 -9.15
N GLY A 111 -12.67 -19.36 -9.21
CA GLY A 111 -11.77 -19.90 -8.19
C GLY A 111 -11.38 -18.92 -7.08
N THR A 112 -10.87 -19.46 -5.97
CA THR A 112 -10.28 -18.68 -4.88
C THR A 112 -8.75 -18.76 -4.95
N ILE A 113 -8.10 -17.61 -4.90
CA ILE A 113 -6.64 -17.47 -4.90
C ILE A 113 -6.19 -17.12 -3.49
N THR A 114 -5.31 -17.93 -2.91
CA THR A 114 -4.72 -17.67 -1.60
C THR A 114 -3.24 -17.29 -1.76
N VAL A 115 -2.87 -16.12 -1.27
CA VAL A 115 -1.50 -15.60 -1.33
C VAL A 115 -0.88 -15.59 0.06
N ASP A 116 0.21 -16.34 0.22
CA ASP A 116 1.02 -16.38 1.45
C ASP A 116 2.51 -16.10 1.18
N VAL A 117 3.29 -15.87 2.24
CA VAL A 117 4.72 -15.56 2.21
C VAL A 117 5.54 -16.62 1.49
N ASP A 118 5.17 -17.88 1.71
CA ASP A 118 5.92 -19.07 1.30
C ASP A 118 5.43 -19.60 -0.06
N SER A 119 4.20 -19.26 -0.48
CA SER A 119 3.65 -19.66 -1.79
C SER A 119 2.39 -18.87 -2.18
N VAL A 120 2.16 -18.74 -3.49
CA VAL A 120 0.85 -18.39 -4.06
C VAL A 120 0.15 -19.69 -4.42
N THR A 121 -0.89 -20.05 -3.68
CA THR A 121 -1.63 -21.32 -3.84
C THR A 121 -3.01 -21.04 -4.42
N VAL A 122 -3.36 -21.76 -5.49
CA VAL A 122 -4.71 -21.74 -6.06
C VAL A 122 -5.54 -22.79 -5.34
N ILE A 123 -6.65 -22.39 -4.71
CA ILE A 123 -7.62 -23.33 -4.15
C ILE A 123 -8.84 -23.33 -5.08
N GLN A 124 -8.92 -24.32 -5.98
CA GLN A 124 -10.13 -24.57 -6.73
C GLN A 124 -11.12 -25.34 -5.85
N TRP A 125 -12.11 -24.64 -5.32
CA TRP A 125 -13.32 -25.31 -4.85
C TRP A 125 -14.12 -25.74 -6.08
N VAL A 126 -13.97 -27.00 -6.46
CA VAL A 126 -14.91 -27.65 -7.37
C VAL A 126 -16.17 -27.90 -6.54
N ILE A 127 -17.24 -27.17 -6.86
CA ILE A 127 -18.61 -27.51 -6.43
C ILE A 127 -19.13 -28.63 -7.33
#